data_AF-I0JJC0-F1
#
_entry.id   AF-I0JJC0-F1
#
_cell.length_a   1.000
_cell.length_b   1.000
_cell.length_c   1.000
_cell.angle_alpha   90.00
_cell.angle_beta   90.00
_cell.angle_gamma   90.00
#
_symmetry.space_group_name_H-M   'P 1'
#
loop_
_entity.id
_entity.type
_entity.pdbx_description
1 polymer ?
#
loop_
_entity_poly.entity_id
_entity_poly.type
_entity_poly.pdbx_seq_one_letter_code
_entity_poly.pdbx_strand_id
1 'polypeptide(L)'
;MAKKIIIIMGILFTIILSLVYIDQRYFFNPVKFSQDAVTPHDWNEYERPMTLTYYNLEDGRQTVTIDTEQEIKNLLRTLKQSPPEEDAELSEDVEGALKLSSNQHTLLEIYFYADHWKILKEKGAIYEITQPLEKLFNKY
;
A
#
# COMPACT_ATOMS: atom_id res chain seq x y z
N MET A 1 21.30 -44.02 4.49
CA MET A 1 19.90 -43.57 4.39
C MET A 1 19.57 -42.55 5.49
N ALA A 2 19.65 -42.90 6.78
CA ALA A 2 19.30 -42.03 7.90
C ALA A 2 19.95 -40.63 7.88
N LYS A 3 21.26 -40.54 7.60
CA LYS A 3 21.96 -39.23 7.51
C LYS A 3 21.38 -38.30 6.43
N LYS A 4 20.94 -38.84 5.29
CA LYS A 4 20.30 -38.04 4.21
C LYS A 4 18.91 -37.55 4.63
N ILE A 5 18.16 -38.39 5.35
CA ILE A 5 16.82 -38.03 5.86
C ILE A 5 16.93 -36.89 6.87
N ILE A 6 17.91 -36.95 7.79
CA ILE A 6 18.16 -35.89 8.78
C ILE A 6 18.49 -34.55 8.09
N ILE A 7 19.33 -34.58 7.05
CA ILE A 7 19.67 -33.37 6.28
C ILE A 7 18.43 -32.79 5.59
N ILE A 8 17.64 -33.62 4.90
CA ILE A 8 16.40 -33.17 4.23
C ILE A 8 15.43 -32.57 5.24
N MET A 9 15.25 -33.21 6.39
CA MET A 9 14.37 -32.72 7.45
C MET A 9 14.84 -31.39 8.02
N GLY A 10 16.15 -31.21 8.21
CA GLY A 10 16.73 -29.93 8.65
C GLY A 10 16.52 -28.80 7.65
N ILE A 11 16.66 -29.08 6.35
CA ILE A 11 16.38 -28.11 5.28
C ILE A 11 14.90 -27.74 5.29
N LEU A 12 14.01 -28.73 5.33
CA LEU A 12 12.56 -28.49 5.35
C LEU A 12 12.14 -27.66 6.57
N PHE A 13 12.71 -27.95 7.74
CA PHE A 13 12.46 -27.19 8.96
C PHE A 13 12.89 -25.72 8.82
N THR A 14 14.06 -25.46 8.23
CA THR A 14 14.56 -24.10 8.00
C THR A 14 13.67 -23.32 7.03
N ILE A 15 13.16 -23.97 5.99
CA ILE A 15 12.22 -23.38 5.03
C ILE A 15 10.91 -22.99 5.73
N ILE A 16 10.34 -23.90 6.53
CA ILE A 16 9.09 -23.64 7.27
C ILE A 16 9.27 -22.46 8.23
N LEU A 17 10.36 -22.41 8.99
CA LEU A 17 10.65 -21.30 9.89
C LEU A 17 10.76 -19.96 9.15
N SER A 18 11.41 -19.95 7.99
CA SER A 18 11.53 -18.76 7.15
C SER A 18 10.16 -18.28 6.67
N LEU A 19 9.29 -19.20 6.24
CA LEU A 19 7.94 -18.88 5.80
C LEU A 19 7.09 -18.31 6.94
N VAL A 20 7.18 -18.87 8.15
CA VAL A 20 6.47 -18.37 9.33
C VAL A 20 6.97 -16.97 9.71
N TYR A 21 8.28 -16.75 9.69
CA TYR A 21 8.85 -15.43 9.98
C TYR A 21 8.36 -14.38 8.98
N ILE A 22 8.35 -14.71 7.70
CA ILE A 22 7.87 -13.83 6.64
C ILE A 22 6.38 -13.54 6.82
N ASP A 23 5.57 -14.56 7.07
CA ASP A 23 4.13 -14.44 7.26
C ASP A 23 3.76 -13.57 8.46
N GLN A 24 4.58 -13.54 9.51
CA GLN A 24 4.38 -12.64 10.65
C GLN A 24 4.80 -11.19 10.35
N ARG A 25 5.93 -11.00 9.66
CA ARG A 25 6.52 -9.67 9.45
C ARG A 25 5.91 -8.90 8.28
N TYR A 26 5.57 -9.57 7.19
CA TYR A 26 5.18 -8.94 5.93
C TYR A 26 3.76 -9.28 5.52
N PHE A 27 3.04 -8.26 5.04
CA PHE A 27 1.64 -8.36 4.63
C PHE A 27 1.43 -9.33 3.46
N PHE A 28 2.41 -9.42 2.56
CA PHE A 28 2.37 -10.32 1.41
C PHE A 28 3.36 -11.47 1.53
N ASN A 29 2.95 -12.63 0.99
CA ASN A 29 3.81 -13.79 0.89
C ASN A 29 4.66 -13.72 -0.41
N PRO A 30 6.00 -13.80 -0.34
CA PRO A 30 6.88 -13.66 -1.50
C PRO A 30 6.64 -14.69 -2.59
N VAL A 31 6.12 -15.87 -2.25
CA VAL A 31 5.88 -16.96 -3.22
C VAL A 31 4.64 -16.67 -4.08
N LYS A 32 3.65 -15.96 -3.54
CA LYS A 32 2.37 -15.67 -4.22
C LYS A 32 2.26 -14.23 -4.70
N PHE A 33 3.12 -13.35 -4.21
CA PHE A 33 3.08 -11.94 -4.55
C PHE A 33 3.54 -11.71 -5.99
N SER A 34 2.82 -10.84 -6.67
CA SER A 34 3.18 -10.33 -7.98
C SER A 34 2.89 -8.83 -7.98
N GLN A 35 3.82 -8.05 -8.50
CA GLN A 35 3.66 -6.62 -8.67
C GLN A 35 2.60 -6.33 -9.71
N ASP A 36 1.78 -5.32 -9.44
CA ASP A 36 0.78 -4.81 -10.37
C ASP A 36 0.64 -3.29 -10.21
N ALA A 37 -0.31 -2.70 -10.91
CA ALA A 37 -0.52 -1.25 -10.86
C ALA A 37 -0.87 -0.75 -9.45
N VAL A 38 -1.59 -1.54 -8.65
CA VAL A 38 -2.07 -1.18 -7.30
C VAL A 38 -1.04 -1.52 -6.22
N THR A 39 -0.26 -2.58 -6.41
CA THR A 39 0.86 -2.95 -5.52
C THR A 39 2.18 -3.00 -6.30
N PRO A 40 2.78 -1.83 -6.62
CA PRO A 40 3.94 -1.76 -7.50
C PRO A 40 5.28 -2.06 -6.79
N HIS A 41 5.32 -1.93 -5.46
CA HIS A 41 6.52 -2.16 -4.63
C HIS A 41 6.86 -3.64 -4.45
N ASP A 42 8.08 -3.95 -4.02
CA ASP A 42 8.45 -5.33 -3.66
C ASP A 42 7.70 -5.78 -2.40
N TRP A 43 7.45 -7.10 -2.27
CA TRP A 43 6.67 -7.67 -1.17
C TRP A 43 7.20 -7.31 0.23
N ASN A 44 8.51 -7.09 0.34
CA ASN A 44 9.20 -6.76 1.59
C ASN A 44 9.01 -5.30 2.01
N GLU A 45 8.53 -4.42 1.14
CA GLU A 45 8.19 -3.03 1.48
C GLU A 45 6.86 -2.95 2.24
N TYR A 46 5.99 -3.96 2.07
CA TYR A 46 4.72 -4.11 2.78
C TYR A 46 4.91 -4.75 4.17
N GLU A 47 5.76 -4.15 4.99
CA GLU A 47 5.98 -4.57 6.38
C GLU A 47 4.75 -4.23 7.25
N ARG A 48 4.40 -5.12 8.19
CA ARG A 48 3.36 -4.86 9.18
C ARG A 48 3.83 -3.92 10.31
N PRO A 49 2.90 -3.20 10.96
CA PRO A 49 1.49 -3.02 10.59
C PRO A 49 1.36 -2.14 9.34
N MET A 50 0.34 -2.45 8.54
CA MET A 50 -0.07 -1.56 7.46
C MET A 50 -1.24 -0.71 7.93
N THR A 51 -1.25 0.54 7.51
CA THR A 51 -2.31 1.49 7.81
C THR A 51 -2.85 2.04 6.50
N LEU A 52 -4.17 2.03 6.39
CA LEU A 52 -4.87 2.65 5.28
C LEU A 52 -5.63 3.86 5.80
N THR A 53 -5.40 5.01 5.18
CA THR A 53 -6.03 6.27 5.55
C THR A 53 -6.84 6.79 4.38
N TYR A 54 -8.14 7.01 4.59
CA TYR A 54 -9.04 7.62 3.63
C TYR A 54 -9.37 9.04 4.07
N TYR A 55 -9.35 9.97 3.12
CA TYR A 55 -9.68 11.38 3.28
C TYR A 55 -10.89 11.68 2.40
N ASN A 56 -12.01 12.03 3.03
CA ASN A 56 -13.17 12.58 2.33
C ASN A 56 -13.02 14.10 2.24
N LEU A 57 -12.97 14.65 1.02
CA LEU A 57 -12.76 16.08 0.80
C LEU A 57 -14.07 16.87 0.65
N GLU A 58 -15.19 16.22 0.37
CA GLU A 58 -16.50 16.86 0.24
C GLU A 58 -17.05 17.31 1.61
N ASP A 59 -17.00 16.44 2.63
CA ASP A 59 -17.69 16.65 3.92
C ASP A 59 -16.75 17.14 5.05
N GLY A 60 -15.89 18.11 4.73
CA GLY A 60 -15.12 18.82 5.76
C GLY A 60 -13.85 18.10 6.25
N ARG A 61 -13.19 17.33 5.38
CA ARG A 61 -11.93 16.59 5.68
C ARG A 61 -12.10 15.58 6.80
N GLN A 62 -12.98 14.60 6.58
CA GLN A 62 -13.05 13.44 7.48
C GLN A 62 -11.93 12.46 7.12
N THR A 63 -11.17 12.06 8.13
CA THR A 63 -10.12 11.05 8.01
C THR A 63 -10.56 9.75 8.67
N VAL A 64 -10.58 8.67 7.92
CA VAL A 64 -10.85 7.32 8.43
C VAL A 64 -9.58 6.49 8.32
N THR A 65 -9.15 5.90 9.44
CA THR A 65 -7.98 5.03 9.50
C THR A 65 -8.40 3.58 9.70
N ILE A 66 -7.93 2.71 8.83
CA ILE A 66 -8.15 1.26 8.85
C ILE A 66 -6.80 0.58 9.07
N ASP A 67 -6.69 -0.18 10.15
CA ASP A 67 -5.50 -0.93 10.56
C ASP A 67 -5.72 -2.46 10.50
N THR A 68 -6.94 -2.90 10.18
CA THR A 68 -7.29 -4.31 10.11
C THR A 68 -6.85 -4.91 8.78
N GLU A 69 -5.94 -5.89 8.85
CA GLU A 69 -5.35 -6.55 7.68
C GLU A 69 -6.40 -7.07 6.68
N GLN A 70 -7.50 -7.65 7.16
CA GLN A 70 -8.56 -8.17 6.30
C GLN A 70 -9.26 -7.07 5.49
N GLU A 71 -9.48 -5.90 6.08
CA GLU A 71 -10.12 -4.78 5.39
C GLU A 71 -9.19 -4.17 4.35
N ILE A 72 -7.91 -3.99 4.70
CA ILE A 72 -6.88 -3.54 3.75
C ILE A 72 -6.77 -4.50 2.57
N LYS A 73 -6.75 -5.82 2.82
CA LYS A 73 -6.74 -6.84 1.74
C LYS A 73 -7.98 -6.75 0.86
N ASN A 74 -9.15 -6.58 1.47
CA ASN A 74 -10.39 -6.47 0.72
C ASN A 74 -10.38 -5.24 -0.19
N LEU A 75 -9.95 -4.09 0.33
CA LEU A 75 -9.86 -2.85 -0.44
C LEU A 75 -8.87 -2.97 -1.60
N LEU A 76 -7.66 -3.47 -1.35
CA LEU A 76 -6.67 -3.69 -2.41
C LEU A 76 -7.19 -4.64 -3.50
N ARG A 77 -7.94 -5.68 -3.11
CA ARG A 77 -8.58 -6.58 -4.06
C ARG A 77 -9.64 -5.86 -4.91
N THR A 78 -10.47 -5.02 -4.30
CA THR A 78 -11.50 -4.23 -5.01
C THR A 78 -10.86 -3.27 -6.02
N LEU A 79 -9.77 -2.59 -5.65
CA LEU A 79 -9.02 -1.72 -6.57
C LEU A 79 -8.49 -2.51 -7.77
N LYS A 80 -7.86 -3.66 -7.54
CA LYS A 80 -7.33 -4.53 -8.60
C LYS A 80 -8.39 -5.10 -9.54
N GLN A 81 -9.65 -5.16 -9.10
CA GLN A 81 -10.78 -5.63 -9.88
C GLN A 81 -11.49 -4.52 -10.66
N SER A 82 -11.13 -3.25 -10.42
CA SER A 82 -11.71 -2.14 -11.17
C SER A 82 -11.21 -2.19 -12.63
N PRO A 83 -12.11 -2.03 -13.62
CA PRO A 83 -11.71 -2.02 -15.02
C PRO A 83 -10.78 -0.82 -15.30
N PRO A 84 -9.78 -0.97 -16.19
CA PRO A 84 -8.98 0.17 -16.63
C PRO A 84 -9.87 1.10 -17.47
N GLU A 85 -9.79 2.40 -17.20
CA GLU A 85 -10.46 3.42 -18.00
C GLU A 85 -9.42 4.18 -18.81
N GLU A 86 -9.33 3.86 -20.10
CA GLU A 86 -8.27 4.36 -20.99
C GLU A 86 -8.52 5.82 -21.44
N ASP A 87 -9.77 6.30 -21.35
CA ASP A 87 -10.23 7.58 -21.90
C ASP A 87 -10.97 8.47 -20.88
N ALA A 88 -10.74 8.30 -19.57
CA ALA A 88 -11.35 9.16 -18.57
C ALA A 88 -10.85 10.62 -18.74
N GLU A 89 -11.76 11.54 -19.04
CA GLU A 89 -11.49 12.97 -18.86
C GLU A 89 -11.31 13.22 -17.37
N LEU A 90 -10.10 13.61 -16.96
CA LEU A 90 -9.81 13.92 -15.57
C LEU A 90 -10.66 15.12 -15.16
N SER A 91 -11.72 14.87 -14.39
CA SER A 91 -12.39 15.91 -13.63
C SER A 91 -11.35 16.64 -12.78
N GLU A 92 -11.43 17.97 -12.70
CA GLU A 92 -10.54 18.75 -11.83
C GLU A 92 -10.87 18.56 -10.34
N ASP A 93 -12.08 18.08 -10.04
CA ASP A 93 -12.60 17.97 -8.68
C ASP A 93 -12.28 16.60 -8.06
N VAL A 94 -11.35 16.59 -7.11
CA VAL A 94 -11.01 15.41 -6.30
C VAL A 94 -11.98 15.32 -5.12
N GLU A 95 -12.76 14.23 -5.04
CA GLU A 95 -13.73 13.97 -3.97
C GLU A 95 -13.08 13.33 -2.74
N GLY A 96 -11.98 12.60 -2.96
CA GLY A 96 -11.29 11.95 -1.87
C GLY A 96 -9.89 11.47 -2.20
N ALA A 97 -9.16 11.08 -1.16
CA ALA A 97 -7.83 10.48 -1.30
C ALA A 97 -7.70 9.26 -0.41
N LEU A 98 -6.91 8.29 -0.84
CA LEU A 98 -6.54 7.12 -0.07
C LEU A 98 -5.05 6.93 -0.06
N LYS A 99 -4.51 6.66 1.12
CA LYS A 99 -3.10 6.45 1.36
C LYS A 99 -2.91 5.11 2.06
N LEU A 100 -2.12 4.23 1.47
CA LEU A 100 -1.59 3.04 2.13
C LEU A 100 -0.16 3.31 2.57
N SER A 101 0.14 3.03 3.82
CA SER A 101 1.48 3.16 4.38
C SER A 101 1.84 1.98 5.27
N SER A 102 3.11 1.59 5.24
CA SER A 102 3.74 0.87 6.35
C SER A 102 4.36 1.90 7.31
N ASN A 103 4.95 1.42 8.42
CA ASN A 103 5.62 2.28 9.39
C ASN A 103 6.66 3.26 8.81
N GLN A 104 7.26 2.92 7.66
CA GLN A 104 8.41 3.66 7.11
C GLN A 104 8.14 4.25 5.73
N HIS A 105 7.11 3.78 5.02
CA HIS A 105 6.90 4.10 3.62
C HIS A 105 5.42 4.33 3.32
N THR A 106 5.18 5.31 2.46
CA THR A 106 3.95 5.30 1.66
C THR A 106 4.17 4.26 0.55
N LEU A 107 3.13 3.48 0.25
CA LEU A 107 3.21 2.39 -0.72
C LEU A 107 2.17 2.56 -1.84
N LEU A 108 1.15 3.39 -1.60
CA LEU A 108 0.08 3.67 -2.54
C LEU A 108 -0.60 4.97 -2.13
N GLU A 109 -0.75 5.89 -3.07
CA GLU A 109 -1.62 7.05 -2.95
C GLU A 109 -2.58 7.08 -4.12
N ILE A 110 -3.87 7.24 -3.84
CA ILE A 110 -4.95 7.26 -4.82
C ILE A 110 -5.78 8.50 -4.60
N TYR A 111 -6.14 9.18 -5.69
CA TYR A 111 -7.22 10.16 -5.71
C TYR A 111 -8.48 9.56 -6.32
N PHE A 112 -9.61 9.85 -5.70
CA PHE A 112 -10.94 9.51 -6.18
C PHE A 112 -11.59 10.76 -6.78
N TYR A 113 -12.19 10.55 -7.93
CA TYR A 113 -13.03 11.48 -8.66
C TYR A 113 -14.44 10.86 -8.75
N ALA A 114 -15.40 11.63 -9.25
CA ALA A 114 -16.80 11.20 -9.33
C ALA A 114 -17.03 9.84 -10.01
N ASP A 115 -16.26 9.53 -11.04
CA ASP A 115 -16.43 8.36 -11.90
C ASP A 115 -15.20 7.44 -11.98
N HIS A 116 -14.03 7.90 -11.54
CA HIS A 116 -12.79 7.13 -11.64
C HIS A 116 -11.84 7.36 -10.45
N TRP A 117 -10.77 6.57 -10.39
CA TRP A 117 -9.69 6.75 -9.44
C TRP A 117 -8.35 6.69 -10.14
N LYS A 118 -7.35 7.35 -9.53
CA LYS A 118 -6.02 7.46 -10.10
C LYS A 118 -4.94 7.29 -9.05
N ILE A 119 -3.97 6.45 -9.35
CA ILE A 119 -2.76 6.31 -8.53
C ILE A 119 -1.83 7.50 -8.78
N LEU A 120 -1.39 8.13 -7.70
CA LEU A 120 -0.34 9.12 -7.71
C LEU A 120 1.00 8.39 -7.80
N LYS A 121 1.74 8.64 -8.88
CA LYS A 121 3.04 7.98 -9.08
C LYS A 121 4.06 8.50 -8.07
N GLU A 122 4.66 7.59 -7.30
CA GLU A 122 5.69 7.88 -6.28
C GLU A 122 7.06 8.35 -6.80
N LYS A 123 7.25 8.61 -8.09
CA LYS A 123 8.53 9.09 -8.64
C LYS A 123 8.54 10.60 -8.90
N GLY A 124 7.83 11.36 -8.07
CA GLY A 124 7.95 12.81 -8.04
C GLY A 124 9.26 13.23 -7.36
N ALA A 125 9.93 14.26 -7.87
CA ALA A 125 11.05 14.85 -7.16
C ALA A 125 10.58 15.36 -5.78
N ILE A 126 11.32 15.03 -4.74
CA ILE A 126 11.09 15.58 -3.40
C ILE A 126 11.64 17.01 -3.40
N TYR A 127 10.78 17.97 -3.08
CA TYR A 127 11.17 19.37 -2.96
C TYR A 127 11.21 19.78 -1.49
N GLU A 128 12.23 20.54 -1.12
CA GLU A 128 12.33 21.11 0.23
C GLU A 128 11.18 22.11 0.47
N ILE A 129 10.54 22.04 1.64
CA ILE A 129 9.53 23.02 2.04
C ILE A 129 10.24 24.36 2.22
N THR A 130 9.94 25.31 1.35
CA THR A 130 10.52 26.65 1.43
C THR A 130 9.91 27.44 2.60
N GLN A 131 10.70 28.33 3.19
CA GLN A 131 10.26 29.24 4.27
C GLN A 131 8.94 29.99 3.98
N PRO A 132 8.67 30.48 2.75
CA PRO A 132 7.37 31.06 2.42
C PRO A 132 6.20 30.06 2.50
N LEU A 133 6.42 28.81 2.08
CA LEU A 133 5.40 27.76 2.07
C LEU A 133 5.09 27.27 3.50
N GLU A 134 6.13 27.13 4.34
CA GLU A 134 6.03 26.81 5.76
C GLU A 134 5.15 27.84 6.52
N LYS A 135 5.37 29.14 6.25
CA LYS A 135 4.56 30.23 6.82
C LYS A 135 3.10 30.21 6.38
N LEU A 136 2.81 29.61 5.23
CA LEU A 136 1.46 29.53 4.67
C LEU A 136 0.64 28.44 5.36
N PHE A 137 1.27 27.30 5.69
CA PHE A 137 0.65 26.23 6.45
C PHE A 137 0.49 26.55 7.93
N ASN A 138 1.45 27.27 8.54
CA ASN A 138 1.42 27.64 9.96
C ASN A 138 0.55 28.88 10.29
N LYS A 139 -0.18 29.42 9.31
CA LYS A 139 -1.05 30.60 9.48
C LYS A 139 -2.51 30.24 9.82
N TYR A 140 -2.83 28.95 9.81
CA TYR A 140 -4.11 28.37 10.23
C TYR A 140 -3.87 27.39 11.38
#